data_AF-A0A0D1J3T8-F1
#
_entry.id   AF-A0A0D1J3T8-F1
#
_cell.length_a   1.000
_cell.length_b   1.000
_cell.length_c   1.000
_cell.angle_alpha   90.00
_cell.angle_beta   90.00
_cell.angle_gamma   90.00
#
_symmetry.space_group_name_H-M   'P 1'
#
loop_
_entity.id
_entity.type
_entity.pdbx_description
1 polymer ?
#
loop_
_entity_poly.entity_id
_entity_poly.type
_entity_poly.pdbx_seq_one_letter_code
_entity_poly.pdbx_strand_id
1 'polypeptide(L)'
;MTAEFTDAHRATRLDAASYEVTEAHHILRLRPADPITPPTLNTPERAPVGQHDSDVLQARRFIELLDDELAELQSQATALRRRAQHGTDKHLGTLATRMNEVQAMRDALHRRFPTA
;
A
#
# COMPACT_ATOMS: atom_id res chain seq x y z
N MET A 1 46.63 -35.22 35.36
CA MET A 1 46.25 -36.30 34.42
C MET A 1 44.85 -36.01 33.91
N THR A 2 44.57 -36.45 32.68
CA THR A 2 43.27 -36.49 31.96
C THR A 2 42.21 -37.36 32.69
N ALA A 3 40.91 -37.44 32.40
CA ALA A 3 39.95 -36.88 31.40
C ALA A 3 38.57 -36.71 32.13
N GLU A 4 37.59 -35.87 31.76
CA GLU A 4 36.65 -35.86 30.61
C GLU A 4 35.66 -37.05 30.47
N PHE A 5 34.38 -36.73 30.13
CA PHE A 5 33.23 -37.60 29.73
C PHE A 5 32.67 -38.59 30.80
N THR A 6 31.37 -38.93 30.95
CA THR A 6 30.03 -38.57 30.38
C THR A 6 28.96 -38.99 31.44
N ASP A 7 27.64 -38.81 31.38
CA ASP A 7 26.61 -38.22 30.48
C ASP A 7 25.44 -37.72 31.38
N ALA A 8 24.57 -36.81 30.91
CA ALA A 8 23.38 -36.39 31.64
C ALA A 8 22.22 -35.74 30.83
N HIS A 9 21.96 -36.09 29.56
CA HIS A 9 20.77 -35.53 28.85
C HIS A 9 19.93 -36.55 28.05
N ARG A 10 19.16 -37.38 28.77
CA ARG A 10 18.07 -38.18 28.17
C ARG A 10 16.72 -37.47 28.30
N ALA A 11 16.40 -36.64 27.31
CA ALA A 11 15.08 -36.00 27.20
C ALA A 11 13.96 -37.04 26.97
N THR A 12 12.81 -36.87 27.62
CA THR A 12 11.67 -37.79 27.53
C THR A 12 10.36 -37.04 27.31
N ARG A 13 9.74 -37.26 26.14
CA ARG A 13 8.29 -37.15 25.78
C ARG A 13 8.21 -37.36 24.25
N LEU A 14 7.53 -38.38 23.71
CA LEU A 14 6.07 -38.47 23.56
C LEU A 14 5.53 -37.15 22.98
N ASP A 15 5.22 -37.01 21.69
CA ASP A 15 4.39 -37.90 20.88
C ASP A 15 4.66 -37.65 19.38
N ALA A 16 4.72 -38.71 18.57
CA ALA A 16 4.92 -38.60 17.11
C ALA A 16 4.13 -39.70 16.39
N ALA A 17 2.80 -39.67 16.56
CA ALA A 17 1.90 -40.47 15.75
C ALA A 17 1.98 -40.00 14.28
N SER A 18 2.49 -40.87 13.41
CA SER A 18 2.52 -40.64 11.97
C SER A 18 1.10 -40.40 11.44
N TYR A 19 0.86 -39.20 10.91
CA TYR A 19 -0.20 -38.98 9.94
C TYR A 19 0.45 -38.83 8.57
N GLU A 20 0.09 -39.71 7.64
CA GLU A 20 0.58 -39.68 6.28
C GLU A 20 0.12 -38.38 5.60
N VAL A 21 1.08 -37.53 5.22
CA VAL A 21 0.80 -36.45 4.27
C VAL A 21 0.71 -37.09 2.90
N THR A 22 -0.51 -37.39 2.48
CA THR A 22 -0.81 -37.71 1.08
C THR A 22 -0.46 -36.48 0.24
N GLU A 23 0.74 -36.45 -0.34
CA GLU A 23 1.10 -35.45 -1.34
C GLU A 23 0.19 -35.64 -2.56
N ALA A 24 -0.91 -34.90 -2.59
CA ALA A 24 -1.65 -34.69 -3.83
C ALA A 24 -0.78 -33.82 -4.73
N HIS A 25 0.03 -34.45 -5.59
CA HIS A 25 0.79 -33.80 -6.65
C HIS A 25 -0.18 -33.17 -7.66
N HIS A 26 -0.70 -31.99 -7.31
CA HIS A 26 -1.51 -31.15 -8.20
C HIS A 26 -0.63 -30.55 -9.29
N ILE A 27 -0.25 -31.40 -10.25
CA ILE A 27 0.35 -30.96 -11.51
C ILE A 27 -0.70 -30.10 -12.21
N LEU A 28 -0.53 -28.78 -12.09
CA LEU A 28 -1.24 -27.79 -12.89
C LEU A 28 -0.89 -27.99 -14.36
N ARG A 29 -1.67 -28.85 -15.03
CA ARG A 29 -1.70 -28.92 -16.50
C ARG A 29 -2.20 -27.58 -17.03
N LEU A 30 -1.25 -26.67 -17.29
CA LEU A 30 -1.47 -25.51 -18.13
C LEU A 30 -2.04 -26.01 -19.46
N ARG A 31 -3.31 -25.67 -19.74
CA ARG A 31 -3.85 -25.84 -21.09
C ARG A 31 -3.10 -24.86 -22.00
N PRO A 32 -2.93 -25.18 -23.31
CA PRO A 32 -2.51 -24.17 -24.27
C PRO A 32 -3.45 -22.97 -24.15
N ALA A 33 -2.90 -21.77 -24.02
CA ALA A 33 -3.72 -20.57 -24.08
C ALA A 33 -4.31 -20.47 -25.49
N ASP A 34 -5.63 -20.27 -25.60
CA ASP A 34 -6.24 -19.90 -26.86
C ASP A 34 -5.57 -18.61 -27.38
N PRO A 35 -5.38 -18.47 -28.71
CA PRO A 35 -4.68 -17.32 -29.26
C PRO A 35 -5.41 -16.02 -28.88
N ILE A 36 -4.71 -15.14 -28.17
CA ILE A 36 -5.23 -13.82 -27.77
C ILE A 36 -5.42 -12.99 -29.03
N THR A 37 -6.65 -12.89 -29.52
CA THR A 37 -7.03 -11.93 -30.55
C THR A 37 -6.67 -10.53 -30.05
N PRO A 38 -5.85 -9.75 -30.77
CA PRO A 38 -5.56 -8.37 -30.36
C PRO A 38 -6.87 -7.57 -30.35
N PRO A 39 -7.15 -6.78 -29.30
CA PRO A 39 -8.37 -5.98 -29.26
C PRO A 39 -8.37 -5.02 -30.45
N THR A 40 -9.39 -5.12 -31.29
CA THR A 40 -9.65 -4.12 -32.32
C THR A 40 -9.80 -2.76 -31.64
N LEU A 41 -9.00 -1.79 -32.07
CA LEU A 41 -8.96 -0.44 -31.52
C LEU A 41 -10.21 0.35 -31.95
N ASN A 42 -11.36 -0.09 -31.47
CA ASN A 42 -12.63 0.57 -31.68
C ASN A 42 -12.70 1.80 -30.76
N THR A 43 -13.26 2.87 -31.34
CA THR A 43 -13.71 4.14 -30.76
C THR A 43 -13.94 4.17 -29.24
N PRO A 44 -13.70 5.32 -28.57
CA PRO A 44 -13.80 5.45 -27.12
C PRO A 44 -15.18 5.02 -26.62
N GLU A 45 -15.25 3.80 -26.10
CA GLU A 45 -16.43 3.30 -25.41
C GLU A 45 -16.67 4.18 -24.20
N ARG A 46 -17.85 4.80 -24.16
CA ARG A 46 -18.30 5.54 -22.97
C ARG A 46 -18.29 4.55 -21.82
N ALA A 47 -17.42 4.78 -20.84
CA ALA A 47 -17.24 3.87 -19.71
C ALA A 47 -18.61 3.48 -19.13
N PRO A 48 -18.88 2.18 -18.90
CA PRO A 48 -20.17 1.73 -18.38
C PRO A 48 -20.51 2.49 -17.10
N VAL A 49 -21.78 2.90 -16.96
CA VAL A 49 -22.22 3.94 -16.02
C VAL A 49 -21.67 3.74 -14.59
N GLY A 50 -21.67 2.51 -14.07
CA GLY A 50 -21.15 2.20 -12.74
C GLY A 50 -19.63 2.35 -12.54
N GLN A 51 -18.82 2.37 -13.60
CA GLN A 51 -17.38 2.71 -13.50
C GLN A 51 -17.18 4.19 -13.19
N HIS A 52 -17.99 5.07 -13.81
CA HIS A 52 -17.94 6.50 -13.50
C HIS A 52 -18.33 6.78 -12.04
N ASP A 53 -19.38 6.11 -11.56
CA ASP A 53 -19.79 6.20 -10.15
C ASP A 53 -18.70 5.68 -9.20
N SER A 54 -18.02 4.57 -9.56
CA SER A 54 -16.90 4.07 -8.75
C SER A 54 -15.69 5.00 -8.75
N ASP A 55 -15.36 5.61 -9.89
CA ASP A 55 -14.27 6.57 -10.00
C ASP A 55 -14.53 7.83 -9.15
N VAL A 56 -15.78 8.33 -9.14
CA VAL A 56 -16.19 9.47 -8.30
C VAL A 56 -16.12 9.11 -6.81
N LEU A 57 -16.61 7.93 -6.41
CA LEU A 57 -16.53 7.46 -5.02
C LEU A 57 -15.07 7.24 -4.56
N GLN A 58 -14.20 6.77 -5.46
CA GLN A 58 -12.77 6.63 -5.18
C GLN A 58 -12.07 7.98 -5.08
N ALA A 59 -12.39 8.92 -5.99
CA ALA A 59 -11.85 10.28 -5.97
C ALA A 59 -12.23 11.00 -4.67
N ARG A 60 -13.48 10.89 -4.22
CA ARG A 60 -13.96 11.43 -2.95
C ARG A 60 -13.14 10.93 -1.75
N ARG A 61 -12.98 9.61 -1.62
CA ARG A 61 -12.16 9.01 -0.54
C ARG A 61 -10.70 9.48 -0.61
N PHE A 62 -10.17 9.69 -1.81
CA PHE A 62 -8.81 10.18 -1.96
C PHE A 62 -8.68 11.68 -1.62
N ILE A 63 -9.71 12.49 -1.90
CA ILE A 63 -9.81 13.88 -1.44
C ILE A 63 -9.83 13.93 0.10
N GLU A 64 -10.67 13.10 0.75
CA GLU A 64 -10.73 12.98 2.21
C GLU A 64 -9.34 12.69 2.82
N LEU A 65 -8.59 11.73 2.25
CA LEU A 65 -7.21 11.42 2.67
C LEU A 65 -6.20 12.55 2.41
N LEU A 66 -6.37 13.33 1.33
CA LEU A 66 -5.49 14.47 1.04
C LEU A 66 -5.75 15.66 1.98
N ASP A 67 -7.00 15.86 2.43
CA ASP A 67 -7.34 16.89 3.40
C ASP A 67 -6.80 16.55 4.81
N ASP A 68 -6.84 15.27 5.22
CA ASP A 68 -6.18 14.79 6.44
C ASP A 68 -4.66 15.01 6.41
N GLU A 69 -4.00 14.65 5.30
CA GLU A 69 -2.56 14.90 5.08
C GLU A 69 -2.23 16.41 5.12
N LEU A 70 -3.07 17.27 4.54
CA LEU A 70 -2.89 18.73 4.63
C LEU A 70 -2.99 19.23 6.07
N ALA A 71 -3.94 18.73 6.86
CA ALA A 71 -4.10 19.10 8.27
C ALA A 71 -2.88 18.68 9.11
N GLU A 72 -2.37 17.47 8.89
CA GLU A 72 -1.19 16.95 9.59
C GLU A 72 0.08 17.74 9.20
N LEU A 73 0.31 18.01 7.91
CA LEU A 73 1.44 18.84 7.46
C LEU A 73 1.38 20.27 8.04
N GLN A 74 0.18 20.86 8.16
CA GLN A 74 -0.02 22.16 8.82
C GLN A 74 0.30 22.10 10.33
N SER A 75 -0.11 21.03 11.01
CA SER A 75 0.21 20.76 12.41
C SER A 75 1.73 20.69 12.62
N GLN A 76 2.43 19.89 11.80
CA GLN A 76 3.89 19.74 11.83
C GLN A 76 4.60 21.07 11.54
N ALA A 77 4.20 21.82 10.51
CA ALA A 77 4.78 23.11 10.19
C ALA A 77 4.60 24.12 11.34
N THR A 78 3.46 24.09 12.02
CA THR A 78 3.19 24.96 13.18
C THR A 78 4.02 24.53 14.40
N ALA A 79 4.14 23.23 14.67
CA ALA A 79 4.98 22.71 15.73
C ALA A 79 6.46 23.03 15.51
N LEU A 80 6.94 22.94 14.26
CA LEU A 80 8.30 23.24 13.88
C LEU A 80 8.59 24.75 13.97
N ARG A 81 7.69 25.62 13.48
CA ARG A 81 7.80 27.09 13.67
C ARG A 81 7.92 27.49 15.14
N ARG A 82 7.23 26.82 16.06
CA ARG A 82 7.36 27.07 17.51
C ARG A 82 8.71 26.63 18.08
N ARG A 83 9.37 25.64 17.48
CA ARG A 83 10.70 25.13 17.89
C ARG A 83 11.86 25.90 17.25
N ALA A 84 11.70 26.35 16.02
CA ALA A 84 12.69 27.10 15.25
C ALA A 84 12.79 28.57 15.71
N GLN A 85 13.20 28.79 16.97
CA GLN A 85 13.18 30.12 17.58
C GLN A 85 14.14 31.13 16.89
N HIS A 86 15.25 30.68 16.29
CA HIS A 86 16.29 31.56 15.73
C HIS A 86 17.02 31.04 14.46
N GLY A 87 16.33 30.45 13.47
CA GLY A 87 17.00 30.03 12.24
C GLY A 87 16.12 29.61 11.07
N THR A 88 16.68 29.67 9.86
CA THR A 88 16.05 29.22 8.61
C THR A 88 15.99 27.69 8.59
N ASP A 89 14.85 27.14 9.00
CA ASP A 89 14.67 25.69 9.04
C ASP A 89 14.35 25.12 7.65
N LYS A 90 15.27 24.29 7.12
CA LYS A 90 15.10 23.60 5.83
C LYS A 90 13.88 22.69 5.82
N HIS A 91 13.51 22.11 6.97
CA HIS A 91 12.34 21.25 7.08
C HIS A 91 11.02 22.03 6.89
N LEU A 92 10.97 23.33 7.24
CA LEU A 92 9.81 24.18 6.90
C LEU A 92 9.69 24.38 5.39
N GLY A 93 10.82 24.50 4.67
CA GLY A 93 10.84 24.54 3.20
C GLY A 93 10.30 23.24 2.59
N THR A 94 10.76 22.09 3.07
CA THR A 94 10.27 20.77 2.63
C THR A 94 8.78 20.59 2.91
N LEU A 95 8.30 20.94 4.12
CA LEU A 95 6.88 20.87 4.47
C LEU A 95 6.03 21.78 3.59
N ALA A 96 6.48 23.01 3.30
CA ALA A 96 5.76 23.92 2.42
C ALA A 96 5.67 23.39 0.97
N THR A 97 6.75 22.81 0.45
CA THR A 97 6.75 22.13 -0.86
C THR A 97 5.75 20.97 -0.86
N ARG A 98 5.77 20.13 0.17
CA ARG A 98 4.86 18.97 0.29
C ARG A 98 3.40 19.39 0.38
N MET A 99 3.07 20.42 1.16
CA MET A 99 1.73 20.99 1.21
C MET A 99 1.24 21.45 -0.16
N ASN A 100 2.11 22.10 -0.95
CA ASN A 100 1.76 22.53 -2.31
C ASN A 100 1.50 21.35 -3.27
N GLU A 101 2.26 20.25 -3.15
CA GLU A 101 2.01 19.01 -3.91
C GLU A 101 0.63 18.41 -3.57
N VAL A 102 0.33 18.26 -2.28
CA VAL A 102 -0.92 17.66 -1.79
C VAL A 102 -2.13 18.52 -2.19
N GLN A 103 -2.01 19.85 -2.05
CA GLN A 103 -2.99 20.83 -2.53
C GLN A 103 -3.23 20.69 -4.04
N ALA A 104 -2.16 20.61 -4.84
CA ALA A 104 -2.27 20.47 -6.30
C ALA A 104 -2.92 19.14 -6.72
N MET A 105 -2.65 18.04 -6.01
CA MET A 105 -3.33 16.75 -6.23
C MET A 105 -4.82 16.84 -5.91
N ARG A 106 -5.20 17.47 -4.80
CA ARG A 106 -6.61 17.65 -4.41
C ARG A 106 -7.36 18.51 -5.43
N ASP A 107 -6.77 19.62 -5.86
CA ASP A 107 -7.39 20.53 -6.83
C ASP A 107 -7.45 19.93 -8.24
N ALA A 108 -6.52 19.03 -8.60
CA ALA A 108 -6.62 18.23 -9.81
C ALA A 108 -7.77 17.21 -9.76
N LEU A 109 -8.03 16.61 -8.59
CA LEU A 109 -9.15 15.68 -8.40
C LEU A 109 -10.50 16.39 -8.42
N HIS A 110 -10.67 17.51 -7.69
CA HIS A 110 -11.89 18.33 -7.79
C HIS A 110 -12.18 18.79 -9.22
N ARG A 111 -11.14 19.13 -10.00
CA ARG A 111 -11.30 19.50 -11.43
C ARG A 111 -11.74 18.34 -12.31
N ARG A 112 -11.28 17.11 -12.01
CA ARG A 112 -11.60 15.90 -12.79
C ARG A 112 -12.93 15.27 -12.37
N PHE A 113 -13.30 15.38 -11.11
CA PHE A 113 -14.49 14.81 -10.50
C PHE A 113 -15.24 15.89 -9.69
N PRO A 114 -15.97 16.80 -10.34
CA PRO A 114 -16.62 17.94 -9.67
C PRO A 114 -17.77 17.57 -8.73
N THR A 115 -18.16 16.29 -8.70
CA THR A 115 -19.24 15.71 -7.90
C THR A 115 -18.74 14.75 -6.82
N ALA A 116 -17.42 14.69 -6.61
CA ALA A 116 -16.80 13.93 -5.52
C ALA A 116 -17.08 14.62 -4.16
#